data_AF-A0A438GV77-F1
#
_entry.id   AF-A0A438GV77-F1
#
_cell.length_a   1.000
_cell.length_b   1.000
_cell.length_c   1.000
_cell.angle_alpha   90.00
_cell.angle_beta   90.00
_cell.angle_gamma   90.00
#
_symmetry.space_group_name_H-M   'P 1'
#
loop_
_entity.id
_entity.type
_entity.pdbx_description
1 polymer ?
#
loop_
_entity_poly.entity_id
_entity_poly.type
_entity_poly.pdbx_seq_one_letter_code
_entity_poly.pdbx_strand_id
1 'polypeptide(L)'
;MMLHLLIVFHSSTGLGYGSVIPDAPGAELHQLTKTLAEKVGRFVEQYVEAMEKVKLKQGLKTAMSISSEGNAYLQESQFWKLYKEDQPSCSIVVKTSLGLVHLLACLLEPFMPSFSLEVLKQLNMPPETSFLLCDEKGDIERAKRPWEIVPAGHRIGTPEPLFKELKDEDVEFFREKFAGSQADRIVKAEAEAKKIAEQLKKTKVSDE
;
A
#
# COMPACT_ATOMS: atom_id res chain seq x y z
N MET A 1 4.64 -7.87 -5.26
CA MET A 1 5.85 -8.69 -5.02
C MET A 1 6.26 -8.68 -3.55
N MET A 2 6.40 -7.53 -2.87
CA MET A 2 6.58 -7.49 -1.41
C MET A 2 5.46 -8.21 -0.63
N LEU A 3 4.21 -8.10 -1.08
CA LEU A 3 3.08 -8.83 -0.46
C LEU A 3 3.10 -10.34 -0.74
N HIS A 4 3.75 -10.78 -1.82
CA HIS A 4 4.00 -12.21 -2.06
C HIS A 4 5.10 -12.76 -1.15
N LEU A 5 5.93 -11.89 -0.53
CA LEU A 5 6.95 -12.31 0.43
C LEU A 5 6.34 -13.01 1.64
N LEU A 6 5.20 -12.51 2.13
CA LEU A 6 4.47 -13.12 3.24
C LEU A 6 4.07 -14.58 2.91
N ILE A 7 3.64 -14.83 1.67
CA ILE A 7 3.29 -16.16 1.17
C ILE A 7 4.51 -17.08 1.12
N VAL A 8 5.65 -16.59 0.64
CA VAL A 8 6.91 -17.36 0.61
C VAL A 8 7.41 -17.67 2.03
N PHE A 9 7.20 -16.75 2.98
CA PHE A 9 7.61 -16.91 4.37
C PHE A 9 6.80 -17.97 5.14
N HIS A 10 5.52 -18.11 4.81
CA HIS A 10 4.61 -19.10 5.42
C HIS A 10 4.76 -20.52 4.86
N SER A 11 5.47 -20.70 3.73
CA SER A 11 5.53 -21.95 2.97
C SER A 11 5.54 -23.22 3.82
N SER A 12 4.48 -24.02 3.67
CA SER A 12 4.26 -25.33 4.32
C SER A 12 5.16 -26.45 3.75
N THR A 13 5.99 -26.15 2.75
CA THR A 13 6.81 -27.12 2.01
C THR A 13 8.24 -27.26 2.54
N GLY A 14 8.55 -26.71 3.72
CA GLY A 14 9.84 -26.89 4.41
C GLY A 14 10.95 -25.90 4.03
N LEU A 15 10.73 -25.04 3.02
CA LEU A 15 11.58 -23.90 2.69
C LEU A 15 10.91 -22.61 3.20
N GLY A 16 11.35 -22.11 4.36
CA GLY A 16 10.82 -20.88 4.97
C GLY A 16 11.04 -20.83 6.49
N TYR A 17 10.76 -19.68 7.11
CA TYR A 17 10.99 -19.45 8.55
C TYR A 17 9.81 -19.90 9.44
N GLY A 18 8.91 -20.75 8.94
CA GLY A 18 7.82 -21.33 9.75
C GLY A 18 6.85 -20.32 10.35
N SER A 19 6.62 -19.20 9.65
CA SER A 19 5.83 -18.04 10.11
C SER A 19 6.38 -17.31 11.33
N VAL A 20 7.64 -17.54 11.73
CA VAL A 20 8.29 -16.87 12.87
C VAL A 20 9.38 -15.92 12.37
N ILE A 21 9.29 -14.64 12.74
CA ILE A 21 10.24 -13.62 12.30
C ILE A 21 11.64 -13.93 12.82
N PRO A 22 12.65 -14.08 11.94
CA PRO A 22 14.00 -14.41 12.37
C PRO A 22 14.63 -13.23 13.09
N ASP A 23 15.66 -13.53 13.88
CA ASP A 23 16.54 -12.48 14.37
C ASP A 23 17.45 -11.98 13.25
N ALA A 24 17.84 -10.71 13.32
CA ALA A 24 18.62 -10.04 12.28
C ALA A 24 19.68 -9.12 12.90
N PRO A 25 20.66 -9.67 13.62
CA PRO A 25 21.76 -8.88 14.16
C PRO A 25 22.58 -8.26 13.01
N GLY A 26 23.00 -6.99 13.16
CA GLY A 26 23.85 -6.31 12.19
C GLY A 26 23.12 -5.82 10.92
N ALA A 27 21.79 -5.73 10.95
CA ALA A 27 21.00 -5.21 9.83
C ALA A 27 21.43 -3.79 9.40
N GLU A 28 21.88 -2.98 10.36
CA GLU A 28 22.42 -1.63 10.18
C GLU A 28 23.75 -1.59 9.42
N LEU A 29 24.50 -2.69 9.43
CA LEU A 29 25.78 -2.84 8.72
C LEU A 29 25.60 -3.47 7.33
N HIS A 30 24.44 -4.07 7.05
CA HIS A 30 24.16 -4.67 5.75
C HIS A 30 23.92 -3.59 4.70
N GLN A 31 24.81 -3.51 3.70
CA GLN A 31 24.88 -2.38 2.77
C GLN A 31 23.58 -2.12 1.99
N LEU A 32 22.91 -3.16 1.50
CA LEU A 32 21.63 -3.01 0.79
C LEU A 32 20.54 -2.50 1.75
N THR A 33 20.50 -3.03 2.98
CA THR A 33 19.52 -2.63 4.00
C THR A 33 19.71 -1.18 4.40
N LYS A 34 20.96 -0.76 4.60
CA LYS A 34 21.30 0.63 4.93
C LYS A 34 20.87 1.58 3.81
N THR A 35 21.20 1.24 2.56
CA THR A 35 20.83 2.06 1.39
C THR A 35 19.31 2.20 1.27
N LEU A 36 18.57 1.11 1.49
CA LEU A 36 17.11 1.10 1.51
C LEU A 36 16.57 2.00 2.64
N ALA A 37 17.08 1.87 3.86
CA ALA A 37 16.67 2.67 5.01
C ALA A 37 16.87 4.17 4.79
N GLU A 38 17.99 4.58 4.20
CA GLU A 38 18.25 5.99 3.87
C GLU A 38 17.21 6.54 2.87
N LYS A 39 16.85 5.77 1.84
CA LYS A 39 15.82 6.15 0.87
C LYS A 39 14.44 6.20 1.52
N VAL A 40 14.08 5.18 2.30
CA VAL A 40 12.79 5.07 2.98
C VAL A 40 12.60 6.24 3.95
N GLY A 41 13.63 6.58 4.72
CA GLY A 41 13.61 7.76 5.62
C GLY A 41 13.24 9.05 4.88
N ARG A 42 13.93 9.33 3.76
CA ARG A 42 13.65 10.51 2.94
C ARG A 42 12.23 10.49 2.36
N PHE A 43 11.74 9.34 1.93
CA PHE A 43 10.37 9.23 1.41
C PHE A 43 9.33 9.40 2.51
N VAL A 44 9.56 8.91 3.72
CA VAL A 44 8.66 9.12 4.85
C VAL A 44 8.60 10.60 5.21
N GLU A 45 9.73 11.30 5.27
CA GLU A 45 9.77 12.75 5.48
C GLU A 45 8.97 13.50 4.38
N GLN A 46 9.18 13.16 3.11
CA GLN A 46 8.43 13.73 1.98
C GLN A 46 6.93 13.41 2.04
N TYR A 47 6.57 12.21 2.50
CA TYR A 47 5.19 11.80 2.68
C TYR A 47 4.52 12.67 3.75
N VAL A 48 5.14 12.79 4.93
CA VAL A 48 4.62 13.58 6.05
C VAL A 48 4.45 15.05 5.63
N GLU A 49 5.48 15.66 5.02
CA GLU A 49 5.40 17.04 4.53
C GLU A 49 4.25 17.23 3.51
N ALA A 50 4.05 16.26 2.62
CA ALA A 50 2.96 16.30 1.66
C ALA A 50 1.59 16.19 2.35
N MET A 51 1.45 15.30 3.33
CA MET A 51 0.19 15.07 4.05
C MET A 51 -0.18 16.27 4.94
N GLU A 52 0.78 16.90 5.62
CA GLU A 52 0.57 18.13 6.39
C GLU A 52 0.08 19.28 5.51
N LYS A 53 0.56 19.35 4.26
CA LYS A 53 0.13 20.32 3.25
C LYS A 53 -1.11 19.88 2.47
N VAL A 54 -1.76 18.79 2.88
CA VAL A 54 -2.97 18.21 2.27
C VAL A 54 -2.77 17.84 0.78
N LYS A 55 -1.53 17.52 0.39
CA LYS A 55 -1.18 17.08 -0.97
C LYS A 55 -1.36 15.57 -1.12
N LEU A 56 -2.59 15.08 -0.98
CA LEU A 56 -2.93 13.65 -0.95
C LEU A 56 -2.36 12.84 -2.11
N LYS A 57 -2.46 13.34 -3.35
CA LYS A 57 -1.91 12.68 -4.55
C LYS A 57 -0.39 12.53 -4.48
N GLN A 58 0.31 13.52 -3.92
CA GLN A 58 1.76 13.46 -3.74
C GLN A 58 2.12 12.46 -2.64
N GLY A 59 1.42 12.49 -1.50
CA GLY A 59 1.60 11.53 -0.41
C GLY A 59 1.42 10.08 -0.91
N LEU A 60 0.34 9.80 -1.64
CA LEU A 60 0.11 8.47 -2.23
C LEU A 60 1.24 8.04 -3.17
N LYS A 61 1.70 8.94 -4.06
CA LYS A 61 2.83 8.63 -4.95
C LYS A 61 4.10 8.31 -4.16
N THR A 62 4.40 9.06 -3.11
CA THR A 62 5.56 8.82 -2.26
C THR A 62 5.47 7.47 -1.54
N ALA A 63 4.29 7.11 -1.00
CA ALA A 63 4.07 5.78 -0.43
C ALA A 63 4.27 4.66 -1.46
N MET A 64 3.83 4.87 -2.71
CA MET A 64 4.07 3.92 -3.81
C MET A 64 5.56 3.82 -4.22
N SER A 65 6.33 4.90 -4.08
CA SER A 65 7.79 4.87 -4.26
C SER A 65 8.47 4.00 -3.21
N ILE A 66 8.05 4.07 -1.94
CA ILE A 66 8.55 3.18 -0.88
C ILE A 66 8.27 1.71 -1.23
N SER A 67 7.07 1.40 -1.74
CA SER A 67 6.73 0.07 -2.23
C SER A 67 7.65 -0.40 -3.36
N SER A 68 7.96 0.49 -4.31
CA SER A 68 8.88 0.21 -5.41
C SER A 68 10.31 -0.08 -4.94
N GLU A 69 10.83 0.67 -3.97
CA GLU A 69 12.16 0.43 -3.40
C GLU A 69 12.22 -0.89 -2.62
N GLY A 70 11.19 -1.23 -1.84
CA GLY A 70 11.14 -2.53 -1.15
C GLY A 70 11.09 -3.71 -2.12
N ASN A 71 10.43 -3.54 -3.27
CA ASN A 71 10.44 -4.52 -4.36
C ASN A 71 11.84 -4.65 -4.98
N ALA A 72 12.51 -3.53 -5.29
CA ALA A 72 13.87 -3.53 -5.82
C ALA A 72 14.85 -4.22 -4.85
N TYR A 73 14.76 -3.90 -3.56
CA TYR A 73 15.57 -4.51 -2.50
C TYR A 73 15.44 -6.04 -2.45
N LEU A 74 14.21 -6.57 -2.54
CA LEU A 74 13.99 -8.03 -2.57
C LEU A 74 14.59 -8.69 -3.83
N GLN A 75 14.57 -7.99 -4.97
CA GLN A 75 15.16 -8.52 -6.21
C GLN A 75 16.68 -8.48 -6.18
N GLU A 76 17.26 -7.34 -5.77
CA GLU A 76 18.71 -7.13 -5.70
C GLU A 76 19.37 -8.06 -4.68
N SER A 77 18.70 -8.32 -3.54
CA SER A 77 19.20 -9.25 -2.53
C SER A 77 19.15 -10.71 -2.96
N GLN A 78 18.37 -11.06 -3.99
CA GLN A 78 18.16 -12.45 -4.43
C GLN A 78 17.84 -13.38 -3.25
N PHE A 79 16.92 -12.97 -2.38
CA PHE A 79 16.66 -13.61 -1.08
C PHE A 79 16.40 -15.12 -1.16
N TRP A 80 15.85 -15.61 -2.28
CA TRP A 80 15.61 -17.03 -2.54
C TRP A 80 16.90 -17.86 -2.66
N LYS A 81 18.01 -17.24 -3.09
CA LYS A 81 19.35 -17.85 -3.07
C LYS A 81 19.98 -17.72 -1.70
N LEU A 82 19.91 -16.52 -1.10
CA LEU A 82 20.45 -16.26 0.24
C LEU A 82 19.92 -17.24 1.28
N TYR A 83 18.66 -17.65 1.19
CA TYR A 83 18.11 -18.64 2.13
C TYR A 83 18.93 -19.95 2.19
N LYS A 84 19.56 -20.35 1.08
CA LYS A 84 20.39 -21.56 0.99
C LYS A 84 21.87 -21.30 1.22
N GLU A 85 22.35 -20.10 0.91
CA GLU A 85 23.77 -19.76 0.86
C GLU A 85 24.24 -18.96 2.10
N ASP A 86 23.43 -18.03 2.57
CA ASP A 86 23.73 -17.10 3.67
C ASP A 86 22.43 -16.76 4.43
N GLN A 87 22.08 -17.65 5.35
CA GLN A 87 20.88 -17.55 6.16
C GLN A 87 20.85 -16.29 7.06
N PRO A 88 21.98 -15.85 7.67
CA PRO A 88 22.03 -14.56 8.38
C PRO A 88 21.63 -13.35 7.50
N SER A 89 22.21 -13.22 6.31
CA SER A 89 21.85 -12.11 5.40
C SER A 89 20.41 -12.22 4.91
N CYS A 90 19.92 -13.44 4.63
CA CYS A 90 18.52 -13.68 4.31
C CYS A 90 17.59 -13.20 5.44
N SER A 91 17.95 -13.47 6.70
CA SER A 91 17.15 -13.07 7.87
C SER A 91 17.04 -11.55 7.98
N ILE A 92 18.13 -10.82 7.73
CA ILE A 92 18.14 -9.35 7.64
C ILE A 92 17.19 -8.87 6.55
N VAL A 93 17.30 -9.43 5.35
CA VAL A 93 16.47 -9.05 4.20
C VAL A 93 14.99 -9.26 4.47
N VAL A 94 14.65 -10.42 5.01
CA VAL A 94 13.26 -10.78 5.31
C VAL A 94 12.69 -9.90 6.42
N LYS A 95 13.40 -9.73 7.54
CA LYS A 95 12.94 -8.91 8.66
C LYS A 95 12.75 -7.45 8.25
N THR A 96 13.70 -6.89 7.49
CA THR A 96 13.60 -5.53 6.93
C THR A 96 12.36 -5.38 6.03
N SER A 97 12.12 -6.35 5.15
CA SER A 97 10.99 -6.33 4.23
C SER A 97 9.64 -6.44 4.95
N LEU A 98 9.54 -7.26 5.99
CA LEU A 98 8.34 -7.33 6.83
C LEU A 98 8.05 -6.00 7.54
N GLY A 99 9.10 -5.34 8.03
CA GLY A 99 8.99 -3.98 8.57
C GLY A 99 8.51 -2.97 7.55
N LEU A 100 8.98 -3.05 6.30
CA LEU A 100 8.49 -2.20 5.22
C LEU A 100 7.02 -2.47 4.89
N VAL A 101 6.57 -3.73 4.91
CA VAL A 101 5.15 -4.06 4.72
C VAL A 101 4.30 -3.43 5.81
N HIS A 102 4.73 -3.51 7.07
CA HIS A 102 4.06 -2.84 8.19
C HIS A 102 4.03 -1.31 8.01
N LEU A 103 5.16 -0.69 7.66
CA LEU A 103 5.24 0.74 7.41
C LEU A 103 4.29 1.17 6.28
N LEU A 104 4.24 0.42 5.18
CA LEU A 104 3.33 0.68 4.06
C LEU A 104 1.85 0.56 4.47
N ALA A 105 1.49 -0.40 5.33
CA ALA A 105 0.14 -0.48 5.88
C ALA A 105 -0.24 0.81 6.61
N CYS A 106 0.68 1.38 7.41
CA CYS A 106 0.44 2.64 8.11
C CYS A 106 0.32 3.82 7.13
N LEU A 107 1.25 3.95 6.18
CA LEU A 107 1.26 5.04 5.20
C LEU A 107 0.05 5.02 4.25
N LEU A 108 -0.50 3.84 3.97
CA LEU A 108 -1.63 3.66 3.06
C LEU A 108 -2.99 3.67 3.77
N GLU A 109 -3.02 3.64 5.10
CA GLU A 109 -4.27 3.69 5.89
C GLU A 109 -5.21 4.84 5.49
N PRO A 110 -4.77 6.11 5.35
CA PRO A 110 -5.67 7.20 4.96
C PRO A 110 -6.22 7.09 3.53
N PHE A 111 -5.69 6.18 2.71
CA PHE A 111 -6.12 5.95 1.33
C PHE A 111 -6.92 4.65 1.17
N MET A 112 -6.53 3.59 1.89
CA MET A 112 -7.06 2.25 1.77
C MET A 112 -7.11 1.57 3.16
N PRO A 113 -8.03 1.97 4.05
CA PRO A 113 -8.07 1.46 5.43
C PRO A 113 -8.31 -0.06 5.49
N SER A 114 -9.16 -0.60 4.61
CA SER A 114 -9.40 -2.05 4.54
C SER A 114 -8.15 -2.85 4.15
N PHE A 115 -7.31 -2.28 3.27
CA PHE A 115 -6.04 -2.90 2.88
C PHE A 115 -5.10 -2.94 4.08
N SER A 116 -4.95 -1.82 4.80
CA SER A 116 -4.07 -1.73 5.97
C SER A 116 -4.49 -2.70 7.07
N LEU A 117 -5.80 -2.81 7.33
CA LEU A 117 -6.34 -3.77 8.29
C LEU A 117 -6.03 -5.22 7.90
N GLU A 118 -6.19 -5.58 6.63
CA GLU A 118 -5.89 -6.94 6.17
C GLU A 118 -4.39 -7.24 6.23
N VAL A 119 -3.52 -6.28 5.89
CA VAL A 119 -2.06 -6.42 6.06
C VAL A 119 -1.70 -6.65 7.53
N LEU A 120 -2.21 -5.84 8.45
CA LEU A 120 -1.93 -5.97 9.87
C LEU A 120 -2.45 -7.30 10.45
N LYS A 121 -3.61 -7.75 9.98
CA LYS A 121 -4.16 -9.08 10.31
C LYS A 121 -3.25 -10.21 9.82
N GLN A 122 -2.74 -10.14 8.59
CA GLN A 122 -1.76 -11.12 8.08
C GLN A 122 -0.43 -11.05 8.83
N LEU A 123 0.00 -9.87 9.28
CA LEU A 123 1.15 -9.70 10.16
C LEU A 123 0.87 -10.11 11.61
N ASN A 124 -0.40 -10.38 11.98
CA ASN A 124 -0.84 -10.63 13.35
C ASN A 124 -0.43 -9.51 14.32
N MET A 125 -0.59 -8.25 13.90
CA MET A 125 -0.23 -7.05 14.65
C MET A 125 -1.48 -6.24 15.00
N PRO A 126 -1.57 -5.71 16.23
CA PRO A 126 -2.71 -4.88 16.64
C PRO A 126 -2.73 -3.54 15.88
N PRO A 127 -3.92 -3.01 15.49
CA PRO A 127 -4.02 -1.68 14.86
C PRO A 127 -3.40 -0.57 15.69
N GLU A 128 -3.38 -0.69 17.02
CA GLU A 128 -2.80 0.28 17.95
C GLU A 128 -1.27 0.40 17.83
N THR A 129 -0.59 -0.56 17.16
CA THR A 129 0.86 -0.49 16.87
C THR A 129 1.22 0.29 15.60
N SER A 130 0.22 0.87 14.93
CA SER A 130 0.42 1.67 13.72
C SER A 130 1.25 2.92 13.99
N PHE A 131 2.11 3.26 13.03
CA PHE A 131 2.84 4.53 13.04
C PHE A 131 1.83 5.67 12.99
N LEU A 132 1.86 6.54 13.99
CA LEU A 132 1.08 7.78 13.94
C LEU A 132 1.80 8.84 13.08
N LEU A 133 3.05 8.57 12.70
CA LEU A 133 3.91 9.42 11.88
C LEU A 133 4.07 10.82 12.52
N CYS A 134 4.00 10.87 13.85
CA CYS A 134 4.23 12.09 14.62
C CYS A 134 5.70 12.13 15.07
N ASP A 135 6.36 13.26 14.84
CA ASP A 135 7.78 13.45 15.17
C ASP A 135 8.05 13.29 16.69
N GLU A 136 7.08 13.69 17.53
CA GLU A 136 7.16 13.59 19.00
C GLU A 136 7.35 12.15 19.53
N LYS A 137 6.91 11.14 18.77
CA LYS A 137 7.03 9.72 19.14
C LYS A 137 8.25 9.03 18.55
N GLY A 138 9.07 9.76 17.76
CA GLY A 138 10.21 9.19 17.06
C GLY A 138 9.83 8.25 15.91
N ASP A 139 8.60 8.34 15.42
CA ASP A 139 8.06 7.45 14.38
C ASP A 139 8.84 7.59 13.05
N ILE A 140 9.28 8.80 12.71
CA ILE A 140 10.10 9.05 11.51
C ILE A 140 11.46 8.35 11.62
N GLU A 141 12.09 8.42 12.79
CA GLU A 141 13.36 7.73 13.05
C GLU A 141 13.20 6.21 13.07
N ARG A 142 12.09 5.71 13.62
CA ARG A 142 11.78 4.28 13.57
C ARG A 142 11.54 3.78 12.14
N ALA A 143 10.97 4.61 11.25
CA ALA A 143 10.79 4.26 9.85
C ALA A 143 12.13 4.14 9.08
N LYS A 144 13.20 4.80 9.57
CA LYS A 144 14.58 4.62 9.08
C LYS A 144 15.21 3.29 9.50
N ARG A 145 14.53 2.50 10.35
CA ARG A 145 14.99 1.20 10.81
C ARG A 145 13.92 0.12 10.61
N PRO A 146 13.57 -0.21 9.35
CA PRO A 146 12.50 -1.18 9.09
C PRO A 146 12.70 -2.53 9.79
N TRP A 147 13.95 -2.97 9.96
CA TRP A 147 14.29 -4.22 10.67
C TRP A 147 13.96 -4.23 12.18
N GLU A 148 13.68 -3.07 12.79
CA GLU A 148 13.27 -2.95 14.20
C GLU A 148 11.74 -2.86 14.37
N ILE A 149 10.99 -2.72 13.28
CA ILE A 149 9.54 -2.48 13.35
C ILE A 149 8.79 -3.69 13.91
N VAL A 150 9.10 -4.88 13.41
CA VAL A 150 8.45 -6.12 13.83
C VAL A 150 9.43 -6.95 14.68
N PRO A 151 9.05 -7.34 15.91
CA PRO A 151 9.97 -8.01 16.82
C PRO A 151 10.38 -9.41 16.31
N ALA A 152 11.62 -9.80 16.63
CA ALA A 152 12.09 -11.16 16.39
C ALA A 152 11.26 -12.15 17.24
N GLY A 153 11.03 -13.35 16.71
CA GLY A 153 10.20 -14.36 17.35
C GLY A 153 8.69 -14.14 17.20
N HIS A 154 8.25 -13.00 16.65
CA HIS A 154 6.85 -12.74 16.36
C HIS A 154 6.31 -13.75 15.34
N ARG A 155 5.09 -14.23 15.57
CA ARG A 155 4.42 -15.16 14.66
C ARG A 155 3.42 -14.41 13.79
N ILE A 156 3.65 -14.43 12.48
CA ILE A 156 2.72 -13.87 11.50
C ILE A 156 1.51 -14.79 11.31
N GLY A 157 0.40 -14.22 10.86
CA GLY A 157 -0.81 -14.95 10.48
C GLY A 157 -0.67 -15.66 9.14
N THR A 158 -1.81 -16.13 8.62
CA THR A 158 -1.86 -16.76 7.30
C THR A 158 -1.84 -15.69 6.21
N PRO A 159 -0.87 -15.73 5.29
CA PRO A 159 -0.77 -14.75 4.23
C PRO A 159 -1.72 -15.05 3.07
N GLU A 160 -2.35 -14.02 2.54
CA GLU A 160 -3.28 -14.11 1.42
C GLU A 160 -3.03 -13.00 0.40
N PRO A 161 -3.28 -13.23 -0.90
CA PRO A 161 -3.20 -12.17 -1.90
C PRO A 161 -4.14 -11.00 -1.57
N LEU A 162 -3.56 -9.82 -1.34
CA LEU A 162 -4.32 -8.61 -0.93
C LEU A 162 -5.03 -7.91 -2.10
N PHE A 163 -4.55 -8.10 -3.32
CA PHE A 163 -5.14 -7.51 -4.52
C PHE A 163 -5.49 -8.61 -5.50
N LYS A 164 -6.71 -8.53 -6.04
CA LYS A 164 -7.12 -9.32 -7.20
C LYS A 164 -6.84 -8.51 -8.44
N GLU A 165 -6.24 -9.16 -9.43
CA GLU A 165 -6.10 -8.57 -10.76
C GLU A 165 -7.49 -8.33 -11.35
N LEU A 166 -7.69 -7.15 -11.91
CA LEU A 166 -8.90 -6.81 -12.66
C LEU A 166 -8.63 -7.20 -14.12
N LYS A 167 -9.33 -8.23 -14.61
CA LYS A 167 -9.10 -8.71 -15.97
C LYS A 167 -9.74 -7.77 -16.99
N ASP A 168 -9.26 -7.82 -18.22
CA ASP A 168 -9.82 -7.01 -19.31
C ASP A 168 -11.31 -7.30 -19.52
N GLU A 169 -11.76 -8.55 -19.32
CA GLU A 169 -13.17 -8.88 -19.40
C GLU A 169 -14.00 -8.21 -18.29
N ASP A 170 -13.45 -8.14 -17.07
CA ASP A 170 -14.09 -7.46 -15.95
C ASP A 170 -14.17 -5.95 -16.22
N VAL A 171 -13.09 -5.36 -16.76
CA VAL A 171 -13.05 -3.93 -17.15
C VAL A 171 -14.12 -3.63 -18.19
N GLU A 172 -14.24 -4.44 -19.24
CA GLU A 172 -15.23 -4.23 -20.29
C GLU A 172 -16.65 -4.40 -19.75
N PHE A 173 -16.88 -5.47 -18.98
CA PHE A 173 -18.16 -5.71 -18.32
C PHE A 173 -18.59 -4.52 -17.46
N PHE A 174 -17.69 -3.98 -16.63
CA PHE A 174 -18.01 -2.81 -15.80
C PHE A 174 -18.16 -1.53 -16.62
N ARG A 175 -17.41 -1.37 -17.71
CA ARG A 175 -17.57 -0.25 -18.63
C ARG A 175 -18.96 -0.28 -19.25
N GLU A 176 -19.40 -1.41 -19.80
CA GLU A 176 -20.74 -1.55 -20.39
C GLU A 176 -21.84 -1.33 -19.34
N LYS A 177 -21.70 -1.96 -18.17
CA LYS A 177 -22.68 -1.88 -17.08
C LYS A 177 -22.83 -0.48 -16.50
N PHE A 178 -21.75 0.30 -16.43
CA PHE A 178 -21.72 1.60 -15.73
C PHE A 178 -21.40 2.81 -16.62
N ALA A 179 -21.20 2.66 -17.93
CA ALA A 179 -21.06 3.79 -18.86
C ALA A 179 -22.27 4.73 -18.80
N GLY A 180 -23.43 4.19 -18.43
CA GLY A 180 -24.72 4.83 -18.63
C GLY A 180 -25.04 4.90 -20.13
N SER A 181 -26.31 4.88 -20.48
CA SER A 181 -26.68 5.09 -21.87
C SER A 181 -26.43 6.56 -22.21
N GLN A 182 -25.53 6.84 -23.16
CA GLN A 182 -25.45 8.17 -23.77
C GLN A 182 -26.81 8.59 -24.30
N ALA A 183 -27.62 7.63 -24.79
CA ALA A 183 -29.00 7.89 -25.19
C ALA A 183 -29.88 8.32 -24.01
N ASP A 184 -29.74 7.74 -22.82
CA ASP A 184 -30.52 8.14 -21.63
C ASP A 184 -30.12 9.54 -21.17
N ARG A 185 -28.83 9.90 -21.28
CA ARG A 185 -28.35 11.25 -20.96
C ARG A 185 -28.82 12.28 -21.99
N ILE A 186 -28.84 11.93 -23.28
CA ILE A 186 -29.35 12.77 -24.36
C ILE A 186 -30.87 12.95 -24.22
N VAL A 187 -31.62 11.87 -24.01
CA VAL A 187 -33.08 11.90 -23.79
C VAL A 187 -33.43 12.76 -22.58
N LYS A 188 -32.66 12.64 -21.49
CA LYS A 188 -32.88 13.45 -20.28
C LYS A 188 -32.55 14.92 -20.50
N ALA A 189 -31.46 15.23 -21.21
CA ALA A 189 -31.08 16.60 -21.58
C ALA A 189 -32.09 17.24 -22.55
N GLU A 190 -32.59 16.51 -23.54
CA GLU A 190 -33.62 16.98 -24.47
C GLU A 190 -34.97 17.22 -23.78
N ALA A 191 -35.33 16.34 -22.83
CA ALA A 191 -36.54 16.49 -22.03
C ALA A 191 -36.47 17.72 -21.10
N GLU A 192 -35.30 17.98 -20.50
CA GLU A 192 -35.05 19.19 -19.70
C GLU A 192 -35.06 20.47 -20.55
N ALA A 193 -34.42 20.46 -21.72
CA ALA A 193 -34.44 21.59 -22.65
C ALA A 193 -35.86 21.94 -23.13
N LYS A 194 -36.70 20.93 -23.44
CA LYS A 194 -38.10 21.14 -23.81
C LYS A 194 -38.93 21.74 -22.67
N LYS A 195 -38.75 21.26 -21.43
CA LYS A 195 -39.44 21.83 -20.25
C LYS A 195 -39.07 23.29 -20.02
N ILE A 196 -37.78 23.64 -20.14
CA ILE A 196 -37.31 25.02 -20.01
C ILE A 196 -37.89 25.90 -21.12
N ALA A 197 -37.91 25.42 -22.38
CA ALA A 197 -38.50 26.16 -23.49
C ALA A 197 -40.02 26.37 -23.34
N GLU A 198 -40.75 25.40 -22.80
CA GLU A 198 -42.18 25.51 -22.56
C GLU A 198 -42.51 26.47 -21.41
N GLN A 199 -41.69 26.46 -20.35
CA GLN A 199 -41.77 27.44 -19.26
C GLN A 199 -41.51 28.86 -19.77
N LEU A 200 -40.46 29.07 -20.57
CA LEU A 200 -40.13 30.37 -21.16
C LEU A 200 -41.21 30.90 -22.12
N LYS A 201 -41.96 30.02 -22.80
CA LYS A 201 -43.10 30.41 -23.64
C LYS A 201 -44.31 30.82 -22.80
N LYS A 202 -44.57 30.14 -21.69
CA LYS A 202 -45.67 30.50 -20.77
C LYS A 202 -45.42 31.85 -20.08
N THR A 203 -44.17 32.23 -19.83
CA THR A 203 -43.82 33.53 -19.23
C THR A 203 -43.89 34.71 -20.20
N LYS A 204 -43.96 34.49 -21.53
CA LYS A 204 -43.95 35.56 -22.56
C LYS A 204 -45.33 35.93 -23.11
N VAL A 205 -46.41 35.27 -22.70
CA VAL A 205 -47.78 35.52 -23.20
C VAL A 205 -48.61 36.27 -22.14
N SER A 206 -47.99 37.19 -21.40
CA SER A 206 -48.68 37.96 -20.35
C SER A 206 -48.40 39.45 -20.40
N ASP A 207 -48.00 39.97 -21.56
CA ASP A 207 -48.02 41.41 -21.83
C ASP A 207 -48.88 41.65 -23.10
N GLU A 208 -50.04 42.26 -22.83
CA GLU A 208 -50.97 43.02 -23.70
C GLU A 208 -51.85 42.29 -24.74
#